data_AF-A0A1Q8QMZ1-F1
#
_entry.id   AF-A0A1Q8QMZ1-F1
#
_cell.length_a   1.000
_cell.length_b   1.000
_cell.length_c   1.000
_cell.angle_alpha   90.00
_cell.angle_beta   90.00
_cell.angle_gamma   90.00
#
_symmetry.space_group_name_H-M   'P 1'
#
loop_
_entity.id
_entity.type
_entity.pdbx_description
1 polymer ?
#
loop_
_entity_poly.entity_id
_entity_poly.type
_entity_poly.pdbx_seq_one_letter_code
_entity_poly.pdbx_strand_id
1 'polypeptide(L)' 'MFLPHSPQSKLSPNNLAFPLVMEFISRNELLRLKVHNQNGTTVIDCGVHVPGGWEAGILFASVCLGGLAQV' A
#
# COMPACT_ATOMS: atom_id res chain seq x y z
N MET A 1 -1.70 -17.49 -6.19
CA MET A 1 -2.34 -18.17 -7.33
C MET A 1 -1.88 -17.48 -8.60
N PHE A 2 -0.90 -18.05 -9.30
CA PHE A 2 -0.51 -17.57 -10.62
C PHE A 2 -1.40 -18.26 -11.63
N LEU A 3 -2.23 -17.50 -12.34
CA LEU A 3 -2.94 -17.98 -13.51
C LEU A 3 -1.96 -17.89 -14.68
N PRO A 4 -1.52 -19.00 -15.28
CA PRO A 4 -0.38 -19.03 -16.20
C PRO A 4 -0.57 -18.23 -17.50
N HIS A 5 -1.76 -17.67 -17.78
CA HIS A 5 -2.10 -17.02 -19.05
C HIS A 5 -2.93 -15.72 -18.95
N SER A 6 -2.97 -15.03 -17.80
CA SER A 6 -3.59 -13.70 -17.79
C SER A 6 -2.65 -12.67 -18.43
N PRO A 7 -3.03 -11.97 -19.52
CA PRO A 7 -2.22 -10.91 -20.07
C PRO A 7 -1.95 -9.86 -18.99
N GLN A 8 -0.68 -9.49 -18.82
CA GLN A 8 -0.27 -8.48 -17.85
C GLN A 8 -0.81 -7.12 -18.31
N SER A 9 -1.99 -6.74 -17.81
CA SER A 9 -2.62 -5.48 -18.14
C SER A 9 -1.72 -4.32 -17.70
N LYS A 10 -1.53 -3.34 -18.58
CA LYS A 10 -0.87 -2.07 -18.24
C LYS A 10 -1.58 -1.34 -17.09
N LEU A 11 -2.86 -1.64 -16.86
CA LEU A 11 -3.70 -1.05 -15.83
C LEU A 11 -3.96 -2.03 -14.67
N SER A 12 -3.00 -2.92 -14.36
CA SER A 12 -3.11 -3.78 -13.18
C SER A 12 -3.11 -2.90 -11.91
N PRO A 13 -4.22 -2.81 -11.16
CA PRO A 13 -4.29 -1.93 -9.98
C PRO A 13 -3.31 -2.36 -8.90
N ASN A 14 -3.03 -3.66 -8.77
CA ASN A 14 -2.07 -4.15 -7.80
C ASN A 14 -0.65 -3.72 -8.15
N ASN A 15 -0.25 -3.84 -9.43
CA ASN A 15 1.09 -3.44 -9.86
C ASN A 15 1.27 -1.93 -9.79
N LEU A 16 0.22 -1.15 -10.09
CA LEU A 16 0.25 0.31 -10.04
C LEU A 16 0.19 0.86 -8.61
N ALA A 17 -0.50 0.19 -7.68
CA ALA A 17 -0.50 0.56 -6.27
C ALA A 17 0.78 0.16 -5.53
N PHE A 18 1.51 -0.86 -6.01
CA PHE A 18 2.67 -1.40 -5.28
C PHE A 18 3.79 -0.36 -4.99
N PRO A 19 4.16 0.56 -5.90
CA PRO A 19 5.07 1.65 -5.59
C PRO A 19 4.60 2.54 -4.43
N LEU A 20 3.29 2.80 -4.32
CA LEU A 20 2.72 3.57 -3.21
C LEU A 20 2.83 2.79 -1.88
N VAL A 21 2.68 1.46 -1.92
CA VAL A 21 2.93 0.59 -0.75
C VAL A 21 4.42 0.60 -0.35
N MET A 22 5.34 0.68 -1.31
CA MET A 22 6.76 0.83 -0.99
C MET A 22 7.07 2.21 -0.37
N GLU A 23 6.31 3.25 -0.75
CA GLU A 23 6.39 4.56 -0.10
C GLU A 23 5.91 4.49 1.36
N PHE A 24 4.79 3.80 1.63
CA PHE A 24 4.33 3.49 2.99
C PHE A 24 5.45 2.89 3.86
N ILE A 25 6.15 1.90 3.31
CA ILE A 25 7.19 1.17 4.04
C ILE A 25 8.41 2.07 4.28
N SER A 26 8.87 2.80 3.27
CA SER A 26 10.06 3.65 3.39
C SER A 26 9.83 4.89 4.26
N ARG A 27 8.61 5.43 4.31
CA ARG A 27 8.25 6.64 5.07
C ARG A 27 7.48 6.35 6.35
N ASN A 28 7.46 5.10 6.82
CA ASN A 28 6.58 4.67 7.91
C ASN A 28 6.69 5.53 9.18
N GLU A 29 7.90 5.91 9.60
CA GLU A 29 8.12 6.74 10.79
C GLU A 29 7.52 8.14 10.62
N LEU A 30 7.77 8.78 9.47
CA LEU A 30 7.24 10.11 9.15
C LEU A 30 5.71 10.12 9.05
N LEU A 31 5.15 9.05 8.49
CA LEU A 31 3.70 8.86 8.36
C LEU A 31 3.04 8.37 9.67
N ARG A 32 3.84 8.13 10.72
CA ARG A 32 3.42 7.60 12.03
C ARG A 32 2.67 6.27 11.91
N LEU A 33 3.25 5.38 11.13
CA LEU A 33 2.74 4.03 10.84
C LEU A 33 3.66 2.98 11.45
N LYS A 34 3.17 1.74 11.56
CA LYS A 34 4.00 0.61 11.99
C LYS A 34 3.97 -0.50 10.95
N VAL A 35 5.15 -0.85 10.45
CA VAL A 35 5.33 -1.96 9.51
C VAL A 35 5.92 -3.15 10.26
N HIS A 36 5.34 -4.33 10.08
CA HIS A 36 5.88 -5.57 10.63
C HIS A 36 5.61 -6.74 9.70
N ASN A 37 6.36 -7.82 9.87
CA ASN A 37 6.11 -9.07 9.17
C ASN A 37 5.29 -10.01 10.06
N GLN A 38 4.30 -10.67 9.46
CA GLN A 38 3.51 -11.72 10.08
C GLN A 38 3.45 -12.91 9.12
N ASN A 39 4.17 -13.99 9.45
CA ASN A 39 4.22 -15.23 8.66
C ASN A 39 4.53 -15.01 7.16
N GLY A 40 5.50 -14.14 6.85
CA GLY A 40 5.87 -13.81 5.47
C GLY A 40 5.00 -12.73 4.82
N THR A 41 3.96 -12.26 5.49
CA THR A 41 3.13 -11.14 5.02
C THR A 41 3.58 -9.84 5.67
N THR A 42 3.81 -8.79 4.87
CA THR A 42 4.04 -7.44 5.41
C THR A 42 2.71 -6.83 5.80
N VAL A 43 2.58 -6.47 7.07
CA VAL A 43 1.42 -5.79 7.65
C VAL A 43 1.80 -4.36 7.96
N ILE A 44 0.99 -3.42 7.48
CA ILE A 44 1.15 -1.98 7.70
C ILE A 44 -0.03 -1.55 8.58
N ASP A 45 0.23 -1.29 9.85
CA ASP A 45 -0.75 -0.71 10.76
C ASP A 45 -0.79 0.81 10.51
N CYS A 46 -1.93 1.27 9.99
CA CYS A 46 -2.15 2.67 9.64
C CYS A 46 -3.00 3.44 10.67
N GLY A 47 -3.40 2.82 11.79
CA GLY A 47 -4.31 3.50 12.72
C GLY A 47 -4.90 2.68 13.87
N VAL A 48 -4.55 1.40 14.00
CA VAL A 48 -5.06 0.54 15.08
C VAL A 48 -4.28 0.78 16.37
N HIS A 49 -2.95 0.66 16.31
CA HIS A 49 -2.07 0.89 17.48
C HIS A 49 -1.13 2.08 17.30
N VAL A 50 -1.26 2.79 16.18
CA VAL A 50 -0.47 3.98 15.85
C VAL A 50 -1.40 5.15 15.53
N PRO A 51 -0.94 6.39 15.68
CA PRO A 51 -1.77 7.56 15.36
C PRO A 51 -2.16 7.65 13.88
N GLY A 52 -1.32 7.17 12.97
CA GLY A 52 -1.47 7.44 11.53
C GLY A 52 -1.34 8.93 11.21
N GLY A 53 -1.96 9.40 10.13
CA GLY A 53 -1.91 10.81 9.73
C GLY A 53 -2.71 11.11 8.48
N TRP A 54 -2.83 12.40 8.15
CA TRP A 54 -3.57 12.85 6.98
C TRP A 54 -2.91 12.36 5.68
N GLU A 55 -1.60 12.55 5.57
CA GLU A 55 -0.79 12.09 4.44
C GLU A 55 -0.82 10.56 4.31
N ALA A 56 -0.82 9.84 5.44
CA ALA A 56 -0.99 8.38 5.45
C ALA A 56 -2.37 7.99 4.90
N GLY A 57 -3.42 8.74 5.23
CA GLY A 57 -4.78 8.53 4.70
C GLY A 57 -4.88 8.77 3.19
N ILE A 58 -4.26 9.84 2.67
CA ILE A 58 -4.21 10.12 1.23
C ILE A 58 -3.50 8.98 0.48
N LEU A 59 -2.34 8.56 0.99
CA LEU A 59 -1.59 7.47 0.37
C LEU A 59 -2.35 6.14 0.47
N PHE A 60 -3.04 5.90 1.58
CA PHE A 60 -3.88 4.70 1.80
C PHE A 60 -5.02 4.65 0.79
N ALA A 61 -5.76 5.76 0.65
CA ALA A 61 -6.84 5.87 -0.33
C ALA A 61 -6.33 5.69 -1.76
N SER A 62 -5.16 6.25 -2.10
CA SER A 62 -4.53 6.06 -3.40
C SER A 62 -4.20 4.59 -3.69
N VAL A 63 -3.73 3.84 -2.68
CA VAL A 63 -3.52 2.39 -2.76
C VAL A 63 -4.84 1.64 -2.96
N CYS A 64 -5.89 1.99 -2.20
CA CYS A 64 -7.23 1.39 -2.36
C CYS A 64 -7.81 1.61 -3.75
N LEU A 65 -7.50 2.75 -4.38
CA LEU A 65 -7.90 3.09 -5.74
C LEU A 65 -6.94 2.50 -6.80
N GLY A 66 -6.04 1.60 -6.41
CA GLY A 66 -5.16 0.89 -7.33
C GLY A 66 -4.10 1.76 -8.01
N GLY A 67 -3.79 2.94 -7.47
CA GLY A 67 -2.92 3.92 -8.13
C GLY A 67 -3.51 4.49 -9.43
N LEU A 68 -4.82 4.35 -9.64
CA LEU A 68 -5.52 4.79 -10.85
C LEU A 68 -6.30 6.10 -10.67
N ALA A 69 -6.19 6.72 -9.50
CA ALA A 69 -6.87 7.97 -9.16
C ALA A 69 -5.95 8.88 -8.33
N GLN A 70 -6.29 10.17 -8.30
CA GLN A 70 -5.67 11.17 -7.45
C GLN A 70 -6.61 11.50 -6.29
N VAL A 71 -6.05 11.61 -5.09
CA VAL A 71 -6.75 11.88 -3.82
C VAL A 71 -6.24 13.19 -3.25
#